data_AF-A0A4R8ETT7-F1
#
_entry.id   AF-A0A4R8ETT7-F1
#
_cell.length_a   1.000
_cell.length_b   1.000
_cell.length_c   1.000
_cell.angle_alpha   90.00
_cell.angle_beta   90.00
_cell.angle_gamma   90.00
#
_symmetry.space_group_name_H-M   'P 1'
#
loop_
_entity.id
_entity.type
_entity.pdbx_description
1 polymer ?
#
loop_
_entity_poly.entity_id
_entity_poly.type
_entity_poly.pdbx_seq_one_letter_code
_entity_poly.pdbx_strand_id
1 'polypeptide(L)'
;MIKKNKLIIIALIFLFYSCKNKKTTNEIEIVLTKYSIYLKSSSDSDSDLPPYYDIAFDLKNNSEQDLVFISQANKYDKTKSSLYLLDTLQNTIIPIYSGSRSIVKHNSSCEIDASINIRDYKKYFNLKDTFFNKFDYTSDKLLLDKIFLDMMNRSVIFYKQDSSDVEQYKMLNKNVIPLKKDKIIKIRKDCLLYKPQ
;
A
#
# COMPACT_ATOMS: atom_id res chain seq x y z
N MET A 1 -12.65 -12.01 63.85
CA MET A 1 -11.52 -11.44 63.10
C MET A 1 -11.44 -12.04 61.67
N ILE A 2 -12.52 -11.95 60.85
CA ILE A 2 -12.60 -12.62 59.53
C ILE A 2 -13.39 -11.77 58.52
N LYS A 3 -13.04 -10.48 58.35
CA LYS A 3 -13.71 -9.62 57.34
C LYS A 3 -12.79 -8.92 56.35
N LYS A 4 -11.49 -8.74 56.65
CA LYS A 4 -10.55 -8.05 55.75
C LYS A 4 -10.00 -8.93 54.61
N ASN A 5 -9.86 -10.25 54.80
CA ASN A 5 -9.21 -11.11 53.80
C ASN A 5 -10.10 -11.46 52.59
N LYS A 6 -11.44 -11.41 52.72
CA LYS A 6 -12.35 -11.68 51.58
C LYS A 6 -12.41 -10.52 50.58
N LEU A 7 -12.19 -9.29 51.04
CA LEU A 7 -12.27 -8.10 50.18
C LEU A 7 -11.11 -8.04 49.17
N ILE A 8 -9.92 -8.49 49.59
CA ILE A 8 -8.70 -8.51 48.78
C ILE A 8 -8.82 -9.51 47.63
N ILE A 9 -9.45 -10.67 47.88
CA ILE A 9 -9.65 -11.71 46.86
C ILE A 9 -10.64 -11.24 45.79
N ILE A 10 -11.71 -10.52 46.16
CA ILE A 10 -12.67 -9.96 45.21
C ILE A 10 -12.03 -8.84 44.37
N ALA A 11 -11.20 -7.99 44.97
CA ALA A 11 -10.47 -6.94 44.25
C ALA A 11 -9.46 -7.52 43.24
N LEU A 12 -8.77 -8.61 43.60
CA LEU A 12 -7.86 -9.31 42.68
C LEU A 12 -8.61 -9.97 41.51
N ILE A 13 -9.78 -10.57 41.74
CA ILE A 13 -10.58 -11.17 40.66
C ILE A 13 -11.11 -10.10 39.68
N PHE A 14 -11.42 -8.89 40.15
CA PHE A 14 -11.80 -7.76 39.27
C PHE A 14 -10.62 -7.21 38.45
N LEU A 15 -9.40 -7.24 38.98
CA LEU A 15 -8.20 -6.87 38.23
C LEU A 15 -7.92 -7.85 37.07
N PHE A 16 -8.17 -9.16 37.25
CA PHE A 16 -8.03 -10.14 36.18
C PHE A 16 -9.14 -10.07 35.12
N TYR A 17 -10.36 -9.66 35.48
CA TYR A 17 -11.44 -9.44 34.50
C TYR A 17 -11.28 -8.15 33.68
N SER A 18 -10.49 -7.18 34.17
CA SER A 18 -10.21 -5.92 33.45
C SER A 18 -9.16 -6.10 32.33
N CYS A 19 -8.37 -7.17 32.36
CA CYS A 19 -7.62 -7.67 31.20
C CYS A 19 -8.51 -8.49 30.26
N LYS A 20 -9.70 -7.99 29.92
CA LYS A 20 -10.36 -8.42 28.68
C LYS A 20 -9.44 -7.96 27.55
N ASN A 21 -8.71 -8.92 26.98
CA ASN A 21 -8.02 -8.82 25.71
C ASN A 21 -8.83 -7.92 24.76
N LYS A 22 -8.41 -6.66 24.61
CA LYS A 22 -8.69 -5.92 23.40
C LYS A 22 -8.01 -6.73 22.32
N LYS A 23 -8.76 -7.64 21.69
CA LYS A 23 -8.46 -8.03 20.31
C LYS A 23 -8.43 -6.71 19.57
N THR A 24 -7.25 -6.14 19.39
CA THR A 24 -7.02 -5.14 18.35
C THR A 24 -7.21 -5.90 17.05
N THR A 25 -8.46 -6.10 16.66
CA THR A 25 -8.81 -6.37 15.28
C THR A 25 -8.13 -5.27 14.48
N ASN A 26 -7.26 -5.62 13.54
CA ASN A 26 -6.72 -4.61 12.64
C ASN A 26 -7.93 -4.02 11.90
N GLU A 27 -8.31 -2.80 12.26
CA GLU A 27 -9.46 -2.09 11.68
C GLU A 27 -9.32 -1.97 10.16
N ILE A 28 -8.07 -2.02 9.67
CA ILE A 28 -7.74 -1.91 8.25
C ILE A 28 -6.67 -2.92 7.91
N GLU A 29 -6.82 -3.50 6.73
CA GLU A 29 -5.87 -4.43 6.14
C GLU A 29 -5.62 -4.00 4.69
N ILE A 30 -4.35 -3.88 4.30
CA ILE A 30 -3.97 -3.64 2.91
C ILE A 30 -3.06 -4.78 2.50
N VAL A 31 -3.43 -5.46 1.43
CA VAL A 31 -2.75 -6.65 0.93
C VAL A 31 -2.37 -6.43 -0.52
N LEU A 32 -1.11 -6.65 -0.86
CA LEU A 32 -0.68 -6.77 -2.24
C LEU A 32 -1.21 -8.08 -2.83
N THR A 33 -2.07 -8.00 -3.84
CA THR A 33 -2.77 -9.17 -4.40
C THR A 33 -2.25 -9.59 -5.78
N LYS A 34 -1.80 -8.64 -6.60
CA LYS A 34 -1.42 -8.91 -7.99
C LYS A 34 -0.32 -7.96 -8.45
N TYR A 35 0.48 -8.44 -9.40
CA TYR A 35 1.28 -7.59 -10.26
C TYR A 35 1.26 -8.11 -11.71
N SER A 36 1.45 -7.22 -12.67
CA SER A 36 1.71 -7.51 -14.08
C SER A 36 2.69 -6.51 -14.66
N ILE A 37 3.38 -6.88 -15.74
CA ILE A 37 4.33 -6.01 -16.41
C ILE A 37 3.78 -5.60 -17.78
N TYR A 38 3.80 -4.31 -18.06
CA TYR A 38 3.46 -3.75 -19.36
C TYR A 38 4.76 -3.52 -20.17
N LEU A 39 4.83 -4.10 -21.37
CA LEU A 39 6.07 -4.24 -22.13
C LEU A 39 6.02 -3.66 -23.55
N LYS A 40 4.87 -3.17 -24.01
CA LYS A 40 4.71 -2.65 -25.38
C LYS A 40 3.82 -1.44 -25.36
N SER A 41 4.16 -0.39 -26.09
CA SER A 41 3.24 0.74 -26.29
C SER A 41 2.20 0.35 -27.33
N SER A 42 0.92 0.66 -27.10
CA SER A 42 -0.01 0.81 -28.23
C SER A 42 0.47 1.96 -29.12
N SER A 43 0.30 1.81 -30.44
CA SER A 43 0.71 2.80 -31.45
C SER A 43 0.02 4.15 -31.34
N ASP A 44 -1.09 4.23 -30.58
CA ASP A 44 -2.05 5.34 -30.64
C ASP A 44 -2.32 6.02 -29.28
N SER A 45 -1.49 5.85 -28.26
CA SER A 45 -1.77 6.37 -26.92
C SER A 45 -0.69 7.29 -26.34
N ASP A 46 -1.13 8.44 -25.80
CA ASP A 46 -0.39 9.33 -24.87
C ASP A 46 -0.15 8.67 -23.49
N SER A 47 -0.05 7.34 -23.44
CA SER A 47 0.08 6.54 -22.22
C SER A 47 1.51 6.56 -21.68
N ASP A 48 1.68 6.21 -20.40
CA ASP A 48 2.98 6.01 -19.80
C ASP A 48 3.83 5.04 -20.62
N LEU A 49 5.06 5.44 -20.94
CA LEU A 49 5.95 4.67 -21.80
C LEU A 49 6.43 3.40 -21.08
N PRO A 50 6.31 2.21 -21.69
CA PRO A 50 6.85 0.98 -21.13
C PRO A 50 8.39 1.04 -20.97
N PRO A 51 8.97 0.14 -20.15
CA PRO A 51 8.26 -0.86 -19.34
C PRO A 51 7.89 -0.33 -17.95
N TYR A 52 6.74 -0.76 -17.43
CA TYR A 52 6.31 -0.48 -16.06
C TYR A 52 5.57 -1.67 -15.45
N TYR A 53 5.54 -1.73 -14.13
CA TYR A 53 4.78 -2.72 -13.39
C TYR A 53 3.45 -2.13 -12.94
N ASP A 54 2.36 -2.81 -13.25
CA ASP A 54 1.06 -2.62 -12.62
C ASP A 54 0.97 -3.49 -11.38
N ILE A 55 0.46 -2.92 -10.30
CA ILE A 55 0.39 -3.52 -8.98
C ILE A 55 -1.00 -3.24 -8.41
N ALA A 56 -1.69 -4.28 -7.94
CA ALA A 56 -2.99 -4.14 -7.30
C ALA A 56 -2.92 -4.49 -5.81
N PHE A 57 -3.58 -3.68 -5.00
CA PHE A 57 -3.74 -3.92 -3.57
C PHE A 57 -5.23 -4.06 -3.23
N ASP A 58 -5.58 -5.04 -2.40
CA ASP A 58 -6.89 -5.11 -1.77
C ASP A 58 -6.84 -4.37 -0.43
N LEU A 59 -7.67 -3.35 -0.29
CA LEU A 59 -7.84 -2.57 0.92
C LEU A 59 -9.18 -2.94 1.57
N LYS A 60 -9.10 -3.58 2.72
CA LYS A 60 -10.24 -4.00 3.53
C LYS A 60 -10.44 -3.08 4.73
N ASN A 61 -11.66 -2.59 4.87
CA ASN A 61 -12.13 -1.85 6.02
C ASN A 61 -12.94 -2.78 6.92
N ASN A 62 -12.40 -3.13 8.08
CA ASN A 62 -13.07 -3.94 9.09
C ASN A 62 -13.70 -3.07 10.21
N SER A 63 -13.80 -1.76 9.98
CA SER A 63 -14.43 -0.81 10.91
C SER A 63 -15.88 -0.54 10.53
N GLU A 64 -16.63 0.02 11.48
CA GLU A 64 -18.01 0.46 11.31
C GLU A 64 -18.13 1.87 10.68
N GLN A 65 -17.01 2.43 10.20
CA GLN A 65 -16.95 3.80 9.66
C GLN A 65 -16.42 3.78 8.23
N ASP A 66 -16.91 4.70 7.40
CA ASP A 66 -16.42 4.85 6.02
C ASP A 66 -15.07 5.58 6.02
N LEU A 67 -14.07 4.95 5.43
CA LEU A 67 -12.69 5.43 5.42
C LEU A 67 -12.34 6.01 4.05
N VAL A 68 -11.38 6.94 4.00
CA VAL A 68 -10.86 7.46 2.73
C VAL A 68 -9.44 7.00 2.49
N PHE A 69 -9.20 6.37 1.34
CA PHE A 69 -7.88 6.13 0.78
C PHE A 69 -7.56 7.24 -0.23
N ILE A 70 -6.37 7.83 -0.10
CA ILE A 70 -5.86 8.83 -1.03
C ILE A 70 -4.40 8.50 -1.31
N SER A 71 -4.08 8.25 -2.57
CA SER A 71 -2.71 8.27 -3.09
C SER A 71 -2.83 8.76 -4.52
N GLN A 72 -2.25 9.92 -4.79
CA GLN A 72 -2.34 10.58 -6.09
C GLN A 72 -0.98 11.08 -6.55
N ALA A 73 0.00 10.19 -6.53
CA ALA A 73 1.30 10.57 -7.01
C ALA A 73 1.25 10.64 -8.54
N ASN A 74 1.34 11.84 -9.09
CA ASN A 74 1.82 12.07 -10.45
C ASN A 74 3.20 12.76 -10.35
N LYS A 75 4.04 12.63 -11.37
CA LYS A 75 5.41 13.20 -11.40
C LYS A 75 5.48 14.73 -11.21
N TYR A 76 4.36 15.44 -11.30
CA TYR A 76 4.27 16.90 -11.24
C TYR A 76 3.62 17.43 -9.94
N ASP A 77 2.89 16.59 -9.22
CA ASP A 77 2.19 16.94 -7.99
C ASP A 77 2.95 16.44 -6.76
N LYS A 78 3.17 17.37 -5.83
CA LYS A 78 3.65 17.04 -4.48
C LYS A 78 2.47 16.57 -3.63
N THR A 79 1.90 15.42 -3.93
CA THR A 79 0.92 14.79 -3.03
C THR A 79 1.63 14.22 -1.81
N LYS A 80 1.04 14.41 -0.63
CA LYS A 80 1.70 14.07 0.62
C LYS A 80 1.37 12.65 1.09
N SER A 81 0.18 12.15 0.76
CA SER A 81 -0.17 10.73 0.93
C SER A 81 0.53 9.90 -0.13
N SER A 82 1.21 8.84 0.28
CA SER A 82 2.13 8.11 -0.58
C SER A 82 2.11 6.61 -0.29
N LEU A 83 2.09 5.82 -1.36
CA LEU A 83 2.53 4.42 -1.35
C LEU A 83 4.01 4.37 -1.74
N TYR A 84 4.79 3.58 -1.01
CA TYR A 84 6.20 3.38 -1.32
C TYR A 84 6.71 2.03 -0.84
N LEU A 85 7.74 1.57 -1.53
CA LEU A 85 8.53 0.41 -1.18
C LEU A 85 9.87 0.87 -0.60
N LEU A 86 10.26 0.29 0.53
CA LEU A 86 11.56 0.47 1.16
C LEU A 86 12.39 -0.80 0.97
N ASP A 87 13.42 -0.72 0.12
CA ASP A 87 14.44 -1.76 0.00
C ASP A 87 15.48 -1.54 1.11
N THR A 88 15.48 -2.46 2.08
CA THR A 88 16.36 -2.37 3.25
C THR A 88 17.81 -2.73 2.94
N LEU A 89 18.09 -3.45 1.84
CA LEU A 89 19.45 -3.82 1.45
C LEU A 89 20.11 -2.72 0.62
N GLN A 90 19.37 -2.11 -0.30
CA GLN A 90 19.88 -1.00 -1.11
C GLN A 90 19.62 0.38 -0.50
N ASN A 91 18.97 0.44 0.68
CA ASN A 91 18.56 1.67 1.35
C ASN A 91 17.87 2.66 0.41
N THR A 92 16.96 2.15 -0.43
CA THR A 92 16.31 2.91 -1.50
C THR A 92 14.80 2.93 -1.26
N ILE A 93 14.19 4.11 -1.42
CA ILE A 93 12.75 4.30 -1.37
C ILE A 93 12.24 4.43 -2.80
N ILE A 94 11.34 3.53 -3.18
CA ILE A 94 10.71 3.49 -4.51
C ILE A 94 9.24 3.84 -4.33
N PRO A 95 8.83 5.08 -4.68
CA PRO A 95 7.44 5.44 -4.87
C PRO A 95 6.67 4.42 -5.70
N ILE A 96 5.46 4.11 -5.23
CA ILE A 96 4.47 3.33 -5.97
C ILE A 96 3.36 4.33 -6.33
N TYR A 97 3.22 4.63 -7.62
CA TYR A 97 2.32 5.67 -8.09
C TYR A 97 0.90 5.11 -8.17
N SER A 98 0.00 5.63 -7.36
CA SER A 98 -1.43 5.39 -7.50
C SER A 98 -2.11 6.71 -7.82
N GLY A 99 -3.15 6.66 -8.65
CA GLY A 99 -4.07 7.78 -8.92
C GLY A 99 -5.37 7.67 -8.12
N SER A 100 -5.47 6.70 -7.21
CA SER A 100 -6.72 6.33 -6.56
C SER A 100 -7.12 7.29 -5.44
N ARG A 101 -8.39 7.71 -5.50
CA ARG A 101 -9.15 8.28 -4.38
C ARG A 101 -10.39 7.42 -4.19
N SER A 102 -10.45 6.71 -3.06
CA SER A 102 -11.51 5.74 -2.82
C SER A 102 -12.12 5.95 -1.45
N ILE A 103 -13.45 5.97 -1.39
CA ILE A 103 -14.18 5.81 -0.13
C ILE A 103 -14.37 4.30 0.08
N VAL A 104 -13.78 3.78 1.14
CA VAL A 104 -13.89 2.38 1.55
C VAL A 104 -15.00 2.30 2.58
N LYS A 105 -16.15 1.79 2.17
CA LYS A 105 -17.31 1.65 3.05
C LYS A 105 -16.97 0.76 4.25
N HIS A 106 -17.69 0.97 5.35
CA HIS A 106 -17.61 0.09 6.51
C HIS A 106 -17.80 -1.38 6.10
N ASN A 107 -17.01 -2.28 6.72
CA ASN A 107 -17.08 -3.72 6.48
C ASN A 107 -16.97 -4.14 4.99
N SER A 108 -16.32 -3.34 4.14
CA SER A 108 -16.14 -3.61 2.72
C SER A 108 -14.67 -3.65 2.32
N SER A 109 -14.41 -4.06 1.07
CA SER A 109 -13.10 -3.95 0.45
C SER A 109 -13.15 -3.19 -0.87
N CYS A 110 -12.00 -2.69 -1.31
CA CYS A 110 -11.81 -2.12 -2.63
C CYS A 110 -10.41 -2.42 -3.16
N GLU A 111 -10.30 -2.56 -4.48
CA GLU A 111 -9.01 -2.66 -5.16
C GLU A 111 -8.42 -1.27 -5.37
N ILE A 112 -7.10 -1.16 -5.17
CA ILE A 112 -6.29 0.02 -5.42
C ILE A 112 -5.24 -0.35 -6.47
N ASP A 113 -5.35 0.26 -7.63
CA ASP A 113 -4.36 0.13 -8.71
C ASP A 113 -3.23 1.14 -8.51
N ALA A 114 -2.02 0.67 -8.77
CA ALA A 114 -0.82 1.47 -8.70
C ALA A 114 0.25 0.95 -9.66
N SER A 115 1.31 1.73 -9.89
CA SER A 115 2.38 1.36 -10.79
C SER A 115 3.77 1.72 -10.28
N ILE A 116 4.77 1.00 -10.78
CA ILE A 116 6.19 1.35 -10.66
C ILE A 116 6.74 1.51 -12.08
N ASN A 117 7.11 2.75 -12.42
CA ASN A 117 7.75 3.04 -13.70
C ASN A 117 9.24 2.68 -13.65
N ILE A 118 9.67 1.71 -14.46
CA ILE A 118 11.06 1.22 -14.44
C ILE A 118 12.04 2.31 -14.89
N ARG A 119 11.60 3.23 -15.75
CA ARG A 119 12.43 4.33 -16.27
C ARG A 119 12.89 5.27 -15.15
N ASP A 120 12.00 5.59 -14.21
CA ASP A 120 12.30 6.45 -13.06
C ASP A 120 13.33 5.82 -12.11
N TYR A 121 13.41 4.49 -12.10
CA TYR A 121 14.31 3.71 -11.24
C TYR A 121 15.34 2.92 -12.05
N LYS A 122 15.72 3.38 -13.24
CA LYS A 122 16.67 2.68 -14.13
C LYS A 122 17.97 2.22 -13.46
N LYS A 123 18.48 3.01 -12.50
CA LYS A 123 19.70 2.67 -11.72
C LYS A 123 19.48 1.44 -10.84
N TYR A 124 18.32 1.35 -10.21
CA TYR A 124 17.95 0.22 -9.36
C TYR A 124 17.83 -1.07 -10.18
N PHE A 125 17.27 -0.97 -11.39
CA PHE A 125 17.18 -2.08 -12.34
C PHE A 125 18.50 -2.35 -13.11
N ASN A 126 19.55 -1.56 -12.86
CA ASN A 126 20.82 -1.62 -13.58
C ASN A 126 20.67 -1.53 -15.12
N LEU A 127 19.77 -0.66 -15.58
CA LEU A 127 19.47 -0.45 -16.99
C LEU A 127 20.11 0.84 -17.50
N LYS A 128 20.74 0.77 -18.68
CA LYS A 128 21.28 1.93 -19.40
C LYS A 128 20.15 2.72 -20.07
N ASP A 129 20.36 4.00 -20.33
CA ASP A 129 19.38 4.82 -21.06
C ASP A 129 19.01 4.25 -22.43
N THR A 130 19.99 3.65 -23.13
CA THR A 130 19.78 3.00 -24.43
C THR A 130 18.85 1.80 -24.37
N PHE A 131 18.65 1.19 -23.19
CA PHE A 131 17.65 0.13 -23.02
C PHE A 131 16.26 0.64 -23.39
N PHE A 132 15.95 1.88 -23.02
CA PHE A 132 14.64 2.48 -23.18
C PHE A 132 14.33 3.03 -24.58
N ASN A 133 15.19 2.74 -25.57
CA ASN A 133 15.03 3.13 -26.97
C ASN A 133 14.22 2.11 -27.79
N LYS A 134 13.63 1.11 -27.15
CA LYS A 134 12.80 0.07 -27.78
C LYS A 134 11.31 0.40 -27.60
N PHE A 135 10.49 -0.12 -28.51
CA PHE A 135 9.02 -0.09 -28.40
C PHE A 135 8.43 -1.40 -27.85
N ASP A 136 9.19 -2.50 -27.92
CA ASP A 136 8.80 -3.82 -27.45
C ASP A 136 9.89 -4.41 -26.54
N TYR A 137 9.51 -4.73 -25.31
CA TYR A 137 10.38 -5.27 -24.26
C TYR A 137 10.03 -6.74 -23.91
N THR A 138 9.24 -7.43 -24.74
CA THR A 138 8.78 -8.81 -24.46
C THR A 138 9.92 -9.78 -24.19
N SER A 139 11.01 -9.66 -24.96
CA SER A 139 12.19 -10.51 -24.78
C SER A 139 12.94 -10.23 -23.46
N ASP A 140 12.78 -9.03 -22.89
CA ASP A 140 13.41 -8.61 -21.64
C ASP A 140 12.59 -9.03 -20.40
N LYS A 141 11.38 -9.55 -20.59
CA LYS A 141 10.42 -9.84 -19.52
C LYS A 141 11.00 -10.68 -18.37
N LEU A 142 11.67 -11.79 -18.68
CA LEU A 142 12.22 -12.69 -17.66
C LEU A 142 13.27 -12.00 -16.78
N LEU A 143 14.10 -11.14 -17.39
CA LEU A 143 15.10 -10.36 -16.68
C LEU A 143 14.43 -9.35 -15.75
N LEU A 144 13.47 -8.58 -16.27
CA LEU A 144 12.75 -7.57 -15.51
C LEU A 144 12.02 -8.19 -14.32
N ASP A 145 11.29 -9.30 -14.55
CA ASP A 145 10.54 -9.99 -13.49
C ASP A 145 11.44 -10.55 -12.41
N LYS A 146 12.61 -11.08 -12.76
CA LYS A 146 13.58 -11.53 -11.77
C LYS A 146 14.01 -10.38 -10.85
N ILE A 147 14.39 -9.24 -11.44
CA ILE A 147 14.82 -8.06 -10.67
C ILE A 147 13.69 -7.53 -9.79
N PHE A 148 12.47 -7.46 -10.34
CA PHE A 148 11.29 -7.01 -9.61
C PHE A 148 10.94 -7.95 -8.46
N LEU A 149 10.93 -9.27 -8.66
CA LEU A 149 10.65 -10.22 -7.61
C LEU A 149 11.70 -10.17 -6.50
N ASP A 150 12.99 -10.06 -6.86
CA ASP A 150 14.08 -9.90 -5.88
C ASP A 150 13.89 -8.62 -5.06
N MET A 151 13.51 -7.51 -5.69
CA MET A 151 13.12 -6.27 -5.03
C MET A 151 11.95 -6.49 -4.08
N MET A 152 10.85 -7.05 -4.56
CA MET A 152 9.63 -7.23 -3.78
C MET A 152 9.86 -8.14 -2.58
N ASN A 153 10.71 -9.16 -2.71
CA ASN A 153 11.03 -10.09 -1.61
C ASN A 153 11.81 -9.40 -0.49
N ARG A 154 12.84 -8.60 -0.82
CA ARG A 154 13.71 -7.95 0.17
C ARG A 154 13.16 -6.65 0.76
N SER A 155 12.06 -6.14 0.21
CA SER A 155 11.55 -4.83 0.57
C SER A 155 10.30 -4.89 1.45
N VAL A 156 9.98 -3.78 2.11
CA VAL A 156 8.72 -3.61 2.84
C VAL A 156 7.91 -2.51 2.17
N ILE A 157 6.61 -2.72 2.02
CA ILE A 157 5.72 -1.74 1.40
C ILE A 157 4.94 -1.01 2.49
N PHE A 158 4.82 0.30 2.34
CA PHE A 158 4.16 1.18 3.27
C PHE A 158 3.19 2.11 2.55
N TYR A 159 2.09 2.41 3.22
CA TYR A 159 1.22 3.53 2.92
C TYR A 159 1.35 4.57 4.03
N LYS A 160 1.57 5.83 3.66
CA LYS A 160 1.51 6.96 4.57
C LYS A 160 0.39 7.87 4.11
N GLN A 161 -0.59 8.11 4.96
CA GLN A 161 -1.64 9.09 4.70
C GLN A 161 -1.26 10.43 5.32
N ASP A 162 -1.46 11.51 4.57
CA ASP A 162 -1.31 12.87 5.07
C ASP A 162 -2.68 13.46 5.42
N SER A 163 -2.76 14.08 6.59
CA SER A 163 -4.00 14.67 7.09
C SER A 163 -4.51 15.80 6.21
N SER A 164 -3.63 16.56 5.55
CA SER A 164 -4.07 17.67 4.69
C SER A 164 -4.78 17.20 3.42
N ASP A 165 -4.38 16.06 2.84
CA ASP A 165 -5.10 15.45 1.71
C ASP A 165 -6.52 15.01 2.13
N VAL A 166 -6.63 14.46 3.35
CA VAL A 166 -7.92 14.04 3.92
C VAL A 166 -8.84 15.23 4.19
N GLU A 167 -8.32 16.32 4.76
CA GLU A 167 -9.10 17.52 5.02
C GLU A 167 -9.58 18.20 3.73
N GLN A 168 -8.73 18.25 2.68
CA GLN A 168 -9.16 18.73 1.36
C GLN A 168 -10.29 17.89 0.80
N TYR A 169 -10.22 16.56 0.92
CA TYR A 169 -11.26 15.67 0.44
C TYR A 169 -12.56 15.79 1.25
N LYS A 170 -12.48 16.00 2.57
CA LYS A 170 -13.64 16.21 3.45
C LYS A 170 -14.44 17.47 3.11
N MET A 171 -13.82 18.51 2.54
CA MET A 171 -14.55 19.69 2.06
C MET A 171 -15.63 19.32 1.03
N LEU A 172 -15.40 18.26 0.27
CA LEU A 172 -16.34 17.74 -0.73
C LEU A 172 -17.24 16.62 -0.16
N ASN A 173 -16.80 15.90 0.87
CA ASN A 173 -17.50 14.74 1.45
C ASN A 173 -17.46 14.76 2.99
N LYS A 174 -18.52 15.27 3.62
CA LYS A 174 -18.53 15.63 5.06
C LYS A 174 -18.36 14.48 6.07
N ASN A 175 -18.47 13.21 5.64
CA ASN A 175 -18.58 12.05 6.55
C ASN A 175 -17.44 11.04 6.44
N VAL A 176 -16.34 11.36 5.76
CA VAL A 176 -15.20 10.42 5.64
C VAL A 176 -14.16 10.66 6.70
N ILE A 177 -13.54 9.59 7.18
CA ILE A 177 -12.43 9.65 8.13
C ILE A 177 -11.14 9.08 7.51
N PRO A 178 -9.95 9.50 7.99
CA PRO A 178 -8.70 8.90 7.52
C PRO A 178 -8.67 7.40 7.80
N LEU A 179 -7.96 6.65 6.96
CA LEU A 179 -7.64 5.24 7.22
C LEU A 179 -6.95 5.11 8.58
N LYS A 180 -5.93 5.92 8.84
CA LYS A 180 -5.28 5.88 10.15
C LYS A 180 -4.80 7.25 10.54
N LYS A 181 -5.20 7.68 11.73
CA LYS A 181 -4.75 8.96 12.29
C LYS A 181 -3.24 8.92 12.48
N ASP A 182 -2.53 9.70 11.66
CA ASP A 182 -1.10 10.02 11.75
C ASP A 182 -0.11 8.84 11.79
N LYS A 183 -0.48 7.69 11.19
CA LYS A 183 0.37 6.47 11.22
C LYS A 183 0.63 5.92 9.82
N ILE A 184 1.85 5.42 9.65
CA ILE A 184 2.24 4.60 8.50
C ILE A 184 1.55 3.23 8.63
N ILE A 185 0.95 2.75 7.54
CA ILE A 185 0.35 1.42 7.42
C ILE A 185 1.34 0.54 6.67
N LYS A 186 1.77 -0.56 7.30
CA LYS A 186 2.57 -1.59 6.63
C LYS A 186 1.62 -2.46 5.79
N ILE A 187 1.93 -2.60 4.52
CA ILE A 187 1.16 -3.42 3.58
C ILE A 187 1.63 -4.87 3.69
N ARG A 188 0.67 -5.80 3.75
CA ARG A 188 0.96 -7.24 3.74
C ARG A 188 1.28 -7.68 2.31
N LYS A 189 2.31 -8.49 2.18
CA LYS A 189 2.63 -9.20 0.95
C LYS A 189 2.28 -10.66 1.19
N ASP A 190 1.17 -11.11 0.63
CA ASP A 190 0.91 -12.55 0.55
C ASP A 190 1.75 -13.11 -0.60
N CYS A 191 2.08 -14.41 -0.58
CA CYS A 191 2.92 -15.04 -1.60
C CYS A 191 2.51 -14.57 -3.00
N LEU A 192 3.39 -13.79 -3.65
CA LEU A 192 3.06 -13.06 -4.87
C LEU A 192 2.57 -14.02 -5.95
N LEU A 193 1.29 -13.98 -6.27
CA LEU A 193 0.74 -14.74 -7.39
C LEU A 193 1.04 -13.96 -8.68
N TYR A 194 2.11 -14.35 -9.37
CA TYR A 194 2.37 -13.88 -10.73
C TYR A 194 1.22 -14.32 -11.65
N LYS A 195 0.57 -13.36 -12.32
CA LYS A 195 -0.39 -13.65 -13.40
C LYS A 195 0.21 -13.24 -14.75
N PRO A 196 0.48 -14.18 -15.67
CA PRO A 196 0.81 -13.81 -17.05
C PRO A 196 -0.40 -13.12 -17.68
N GLN A 197 -0.15 -12.02 -18.39
CA GLN A 197 -1.06 -11.47 -19.40
C GLN A 197 -0.80 -12.17 -20.73
#